data_AF-A0A356PA45-F1
#
_entry.id   AF-A0A356PA45-F1
#
_cell.length_a   1.000
_cell.length_b   1.000
_cell.length_c   1.000
_cell.angle_alpha   90.00
_cell.angle_beta   90.00
_cell.angle_gamma   90.00
#
_symmetry.space_group_name_H-M   'P 1'
#
loop_
_entity.id
_entity.type
_entity.pdbx_description
1 polymer ?
#
loop_
_entity_poly.entity_id
_entity_poly.type
_entity_poly.pdbx_seq_one_letter_code
_entity_poly.pdbx_strand_id
1 'polypeptide(L)'
;ELDQAVAYGHKTIVLTPGHYGYRVATERFMVPAEAVIQMSNFVGYLLEEAAYRGIKQVILLGHIGKLIKISGGIFHTHNRVADARMEILLAHAALAGVDVDTLKHLGEFPTTEGATKELLLIGEQKLLHYLAYLASERAQSFTYGSLSIGTIMTLLNGQPVGWDLEARKIVEEQGWVWSVEPKLEL
;
A
#
# COMPACT_ATOMS: atom_id res chain seq x y z
N GLU A 1 -9.38 17.89 3.84
CA GLU A 1 -8.00 17.35 3.88
C GLU A 1 -7.26 17.60 2.57
N LEU A 2 -7.71 17.08 1.43
CA LEU A 2 -6.99 17.25 0.16
C LEU A 2 -6.83 18.73 -0.28
N ASP A 3 -7.91 19.54 -0.23
CA ASP A 3 -7.82 20.98 -0.54
C ASP A 3 -6.87 21.73 0.41
N GLN A 4 -6.84 21.30 1.68
CA GLN A 4 -5.96 21.86 2.69
C GLN A 4 -4.50 21.52 2.40
N ALA A 5 -4.19 20.26 2.05
CA ALA A 5 -2.85 19.84 1.64
C ALA A 5 -2.34 20.70 0.47
N VAL A 6 -3.20 20.93 -0.53
CA VAL A 6 -2.89 21.76 -1.70
C VAL A 6 -2.68 23.22 -1.31
N ALA A 7 -3.50 23.77 -0.41
CA ALA A 7 -3.35 25.13 0.11
C ALA A 7 -2.05 25.33 0.91
N TYR A 8 -1.57 24.29 1.59
CA TYR A 8 -0.23 24.26 2.24
C TYR A 8 0.91 24.06 1.24
N GLY A 9 0.63 23.90 -0.06
CA GLY A 9 1.64 23.77 -1.10
C GLY A 9 2.14 22.34 -1.33
N HIS A 10 1.52 21.33 -0.70
CA HIS A 10 1.92 19.94 -0.91
C HIS A 10 1.61 19.49 -2.34
N LYS A 11 2.63 18.95 -3.02
CA LYS A 11 2.51 18.22 -4.30
C LYS A 11 2.64 16.71 -4.14
N THR A 12 2.96 16.29 -2.93
CA THR A 12 3.17 14.90 -2.55
C THR A 12 2.35 14.64 -1.29
N ILE A 13 1.52 13.60 -1.32
CA ILE A 13 0.62 13.25 -0.23
C ILE A 13 0.66 11.77 0.09
N VAL A 14 0.17 11.40 1.27
CA VAL A 14 -0.04 10.02 1.69
C VAL A 14 -1.54 9.78 1.84
N LEU A 15 -2.07 8.81 1.10
CA LEU A 15 -3.45 8.35 1.27
C LEU A 15 -3.49 7.13 2.17
N THR A 16 -4.30 7.20 3.22
CA THR A 16 -4.44 6.11 4.20
C THR A 16 -5.89 5.62 4.28
N PRO A 17 -6.15 4.30 4.38
CA PRO A 17 -7.52 3.80 4.46
C PRO A 17 -8.28 4.14 5.77
N GLY A 18 -7.67 4.85 6.71
CA GLY A 18 -8.25 5.18 8.00
C GLY A 18 -7.20 5.62 9.04
N HIS A 19 -7.67 5.97 10.23
CA HIS A 19 -6.87 6.60 11.29
C HIS A 19 -5.64 5.79 11.71
N TYR A 20 -5.72 4.46 11.61
CA TYR A 20 -4.58 3.59 11.86
C TYR A 20 -3.41 3.89 10.90
N GLY A 21 -3.67 3.96 9.59
CA GLY A 21 -2.64 4.30 8.62
C GLY A 21 -2.15 5.73 8.79
N TYR A 22 -3.04 6.66 9.16
CA TYR A 22 -2.68 8.04 9.49
C TYR A 22 -1.63 8.10 10.62
N ARG A 23 -1.84 7.34 11.71
CA ARG A 23 -0.87 7.25 12.82
C ARG A 23 0.45 6.65 12.36
N VAL A 24 0.43 5.62 11.54
CA VAL A 24 1.68 5.05 10.99
C VAL A 24 2.43 6.10 10.16
N ALA A 25 1.75 6.80 9.25
CA ALA A 25 2.37 7.83 8.42
C ALA A 25 3.00 8.96 9.26
N THR A 26 2.27 9.48 10.25
CA THR A 26 2.71 10.62 11.06
C THR A 26 3.74 10.23 12.13
N GLU A 27 3.54 9.14 12.86
CA GLU A 27 4.38 8.75 14.00
C GLU A 27 5.61 7.94 13.60
N ARG A 28 5.55 7.19 12.50
CA ARG A 28 6.62 6.26 12.09
C ARG A 28 7.37 6.71 10.85
N PHE A 29 6.68 7.38 9.94
CA PHE A 29 7.29 7.92 8.72
C PHE A 29 7.58 9.43 8.83
N MET A 30 7.14 10.08 9.91
CA MET A 30 7.31 11.51 10.14
C MET A 30 6.73 12.37 9.01
N VAL A 31 5.68 11.87 8.35
CA VAL A 31 4.96 12.61 7.31
C VAL A 31 4.21 13.77 7.97
N PRO A 32 4.30 15.01 7.45
CA PRO A 32 3.50 16.13 7.93
C PRO A 32 2.01 15.78 7.93
N ALA A 33 1.31 16.08 9.03
CA ALA A 33 -0.10 15.70 9.20
C ALA A 33 -0.98 16.25 8.06
N GLU A 34 -0.66 17.45 7.57
CA GLU A 34 -1.34 18.14 6.49
C GLU A 34 -1.20 17.43 5.13
N ALA A 35 -0.18 16.59 4.97
CA ALA A 35 0.06 15.78 3.78
C ALA A 35 -0.56 14.37 3.89
N VAL A 36 -1.18 14.01 5.01
CA VAL A 36 -1.83 12.70 5.20
C VAL A 36 -3.35 12.85 5.08
N ILE A 37 -3.94 12.21 4.08
CA ILE A 37 -5.38 12.24 3.81
C ILE A 37 -5.97 10.86 4.09
N GLN A 38 -7.11 10.81 4.80
CA GLN A 38 -7.80 9.56 5.07
C GLN A 38 -8.81 9.25 3.97
N MET A 39 -8.47 8.35 3.05
CA MET A 39 -9.33 7.96 1.91
C MET A 39 -10.47 6.98 2.26
N SER A 40 -10.50 6.46 3.50
CA SER A 40 -11.46 5.43 3.91
C SER A 40 -11.44 4.22 2.96
N ASN A 41 -12.55 3.94 2.27
CA ASN A 41 -12.65 2.84 1.30
C ASN A 41 -12.61 3.30 -0.16
N PHE A 42 -12.52 4.60 -0.44
CA PHE A 42 -12.73 5.21 -1.76
C PHE A 42 -11.40 5.57 -2.44
N VAL A 43 -10.58 4.57 -2.75
CA VAL A 43 -9.22 4.78 -3.28
C VAL A 43 -9.25 5.49 -4.63
N GLY A 44 -10.02 4.94 -5.59
CA GLY A 44 -10.07 5.48 -6.95
C GLY A 44 -10.52 6.93 -7.01
N TYR A 45 -11.61 7.24 -6.30
CA TYR A 45 -12.13 8.61 -6.19
C TYR A 45 -11.08 9.58 -5.63
N LEU A 46 -10.38 9.23 -4.54
CA LEU A 46 -9.36 10.12 -3.98
C LEU A 46 -8.15 10.30 -4.89
N LEU A 47 -7.78 9.28 -5.69
CA LEU A 47 -6.72 9.40 -6.68
C LEU A 47 -7.09 10.36 -7.81
N GLU A 48 -8.31 10.27 -8.34
CA GLU A 48 -8.82 11.22 -9.35
C GLU A 48 -8.87 12.65 -8.81
N GLU A 49 -9.39 12.82 -7.59
CA GLU A 49 -9.48 14.13 -6.93
C GLU A 49 -8.09 14.74 -6.67
N ALA A 50 -7.10 13.91 -6.34
CA ALA A 50 -5.71 14.33 -6.17
C ALA A 50 -5.10 14.80 -7.50
N ALA A 51 -5.26 14.02 -8.56
CA ALA A 51 -4.80 14.37 -9.90
C ALA A 51 -5.44 15.68 -10.38
N TYR A 52 -6.76 15.83 -10.20
CA TYR A 52 -7.51 17.03 -10.57
C TYR A 52 -6.97 18.30 -9.88
N ARG A 53 -6.55 18.20 -8.61
CA ARG A 53 -5.97 19.32 -7.84
C ARG A 53 -4.47 19.53 -8.07
N GLY A 54 -3.88 18.79 -9.01
CA GLY A 54 -2.49 18.95 -9.40
C GLY A 54 -1.50 18.45 -8.35
N ILE A 55 -1.89 17.45 -7.54
CA ILE A 55 -0.94 16.57 -6.85
C ILE A 55 -0.11 15.83 -7.91
N LYS A 56 1.13 15.51 -7.57
CA LYS A 56 2.10 14.86 -8.48
C LYS A 56 2.51 13.48 -8.00
N GLN A 57 2.65 13.32 -6.69
CA GLN A 57 3.09 12.07 -6.08
C GLN A 57 2.12 11.64 -4.98
N VAL A 58 1.83 10.34 -4.92
CA VAL A 58 0.98 9.75 -3.89
C VAL A 58 1.66 8.51 -3.32
N ILE A 59 1.67 8.38 -2.00
CA ILE A 59 1.92 7.08 -1.34
C ILE A 59 0.59 6.52 -0.84
N LEU A 60 0.29 5.29 -1.21
CA LEU A 60 -0.76 4.48 -0.59
C LEU A 60 -0.16 3.78 0.63
N LEU A 61 -0.57 4.17 1.85
CA LEU A 61 0.00 3.63 3.09
C LEU A 61 -1.09 3.03 3.98
N GLY A 62 -0.92 1.75 4.36
CA GLY A 62 -1.83 1.12 5.29
C GLY A 62 -1.78 -0.40 5.32
N HIS A 63 -2.76 -0.99 6.02
CA HIS A 63 -2.81 -2.42 6.28
C HIS A 63 -2.89 -3.25 4.99
N ILE A 64 -2.10 -4.32 4.92
CA ILE A 64 -2.05 -5.24 3.77
C ILE A 64 -3.44 -5.78 3.41
N GLY A 65 -4.27 -6.10 4.40
CA GLY A 65 -5.63 -6.58 4.22
C GLY A 65 -6.60 -5.55 3.63
N LYS A 66 -6.18 -4.31 3.37
CA LYS A 66 -6.91 -3.35 2.54
C LYS A 66 -6.19 -3.07 1.23
N LEU A 67 -4.89 -2.80 1.27
CA LEU A 67 -4.13 -2.37 0.09
C LEU A 67 -3.90 -3.48 -0.93
N ILE A 68 -3.82 -4.75 -0.52
CA ILE A 68 -3.65 -5.88 -1.45
C ILE A 68 -4.77 -5.96 -2.51
N LYS A 69 -5.96 -5.42 -2.19
CA LYS A 69 -7.08 -5.34 -3.14
C LYS A 69 -6.71 -4.51 -4.37
N ILE A 70 -5.92 -3.47 -4.19
CA ILE A 70 -5.48 -2.57 -5.25
C ILE A 70 -4.51 -3.30 -6.18
N SER A 71 -3.68 -4.22 -5.66
CA SER A 71 -2.83 -5.11 -6.48
C SER A 71 -3.65 -5.93 -7.50
N GLY A 72 -4.88 -6.30 -7.14
CA GLY A 72 -5.86 -6.93 -8.03
C GLY A 72 -6.75 -5.98 -8.82
N GLY A 73 -6.51 -4.67 -8.79
CA GLY A 73 -7.30 -3.65 -9.49
C GLY A 73 -8.62 -3.26 -8.81
N ILE A 74 -8.78 -3.56 -7.52
CA ILE A 74 -10.00 -3.25 -6.75
C ILE A 74 -9.80 -1.93 -6.00
N PHE A 75 -10.42 -0.85 -6.49
CA PHE A 75 -10.29 0.50 -5.96
C PHE A 75 -11.32 0.89 -4.88
N HIS A 76 -12.18 -0.05 -4.48
CA HIS A 76 -13.05 0.09 -3.32
C HIS A 76 -12.70 -0.95 -2.25
N THR A 77 -12.14 -0.53 -1.11
CA THR A 77 -11.50 -1.48 -0.17
C THR A 77 -12.45 -2.12 0.84
N HIS A 78 -13.72 -1.74 0.86
CA HIS A 78 -14.72 -2.35 1.75
C HIS A 78 -15.00 -3.82 1.35
N ASN A 79 -14.86 -4.76 2.29
CA ASN A 79 -15.03 -6.21 2.05
C ASN A 79 -16.40 -6.59 1.47
N ARG A 80 -17.49 -5.99 1.95
CA ARG A 80 -18.84 -6.23 1.42
C ARG A 80 -19.03 -5.84 -0.06
N VAL A 81 -18.19 -4.95 -0.60
CA VAL A 81 -18.27 -4.51 -2.00
C VAL A 81 -17.40 -5.39 -2.88
N ALA A 82 -16.18 -5.68 -2.42
CA ALA A 82 -15.27 -6.59 -3.07
C ALA A 82 -14.32 -7.21 -2.05
N ASP A 83 -14.16 -8.53 -2.10
CA ASP A 83 -13.13 -9.25 -1.37
C ASP A 83 -12.48 -10.27 -2.31
N ALA A 84 -11.15 -10.22 -2.37
CA ALA A 84 -10.31 -11.10 -3.17
C ALA A 84 -8.90 -11.21 -2.56
N ARG A 85 -8.76 -10.90 -1.26
CA ARG A 85 -7.43 -10.66 -0.65
C ARG A 85 -6.59 -11.92 -0.64
N MET A 86 -7.20 -13.05 -0.29
CA MET A 86 -6.51 -14.34 -0.26
C MET A 86 -6.28 -14.86 -1.67
N GLU A 87 -7.24 -14.68 -2.56
CA GLU A 87 -7.16 -15.07 -3.97
C GLU A 87 -6.00 -14.35 -4.67
N ILE A 88 -5.85 -13.04 -4.46
CA ILE A 88 -4.73 -12.25 -4.99
C ILE A 88 -3.41 -12.74 -4.38
N LEU A 89 -3.35 -12.92 -3.06
CA LEU A 89 -2.14 -13.38 -2.37
C LEU A 89 -1.68 -14.74 -2.90
N LEU A 90 -2.57 -15.72 -2.92
CA LEU A 90 -2.30 -17.10 -3.32
C LEU A 90 -1.99 -17.20 -4.81
N ALA A 91 -2.67 -16.44 -5.67
CA ALA A 91 -2.37 -16.42 -7.10
C ALA A 91 -0.94 -15.91 -7.36
N HIS A 92 -0.54 -14.83 -6.70
CA HIS A 92 0.82 -14.30 -6.86
C HIS A 92 1.88 -15.16 -6.16
N ALA A 93 1.57 -15.80 -5.03
CA ALA A 93 2.44 -16.79 -4.40
C ALA A 93 2.69 -18.00 -5.33
N ALA A 94 1.63 -18.51 -5.97
CA ALA A 94 1.77 -19.60 -6.94
C ALA A 94 2.63 -19.21 -8.14
N LEU A 95 2.44 -17.99 -8.66
CA LEU A 95 3.26 -17.45 -9.75
C LEU A 95 4.72 -17.19 -9.33
N ALA A 96 4.98 -16.94 -8.05
CA ALA A 96 6.32 -16.82 -7.49
C ALA A 96 7.01 -18.18 -7.27
N GLY A 97 6.31 -19.30 -7.46
CA GLY A 97 6.85 -20.64 -7.33
C GLY A 97 6.71 -21.26 -5.94
N VAL A 98 5.91 -20.66 -5.05
CA VAL A 98 5.56 -21.26 -3.76
C VAL A 98 4.86 -22.59 -4.02
N ASP A 99 5.30 -23.65 -3.33
CA ASP A 99 4.80 -25.00 -3.55
C ASP A 99 3.33 -25.15 -3.12
N VAL A 100 2.66 -26.16 -3.69
CA VAL A 100 1.22 -26.38 -3.52
C VAL A 100 0.84 -26.64 -2.05
N ASP A 101 1.69 -27.28 -1.26
CA ASP A 101 1.36 -27.58 0.13
C ASP A 101 1.49 -26.33 1.01
N THR A 102 2.51 -25.49 0.76
CA THR A 102 2.58 -24.15 1.35
C THR A 102 1.39 -23.27 0.92
N LEU A 103 0.97 -23.31 -0.35
CA LEU A 103 -0.20 -22.55 -0.82
C LEU A 103 -1.49 -22.96 -0.11
N LYS A 104 -1.73 -24.27 0.06
CA LYS A 104 -2.88 -24.77 0.83
C LYS A 104 -2.80 -24.27 2.26
N HIS A 105 -1.63 -24.37 2.90
CA HIS A 105 -1.43 -23.90 4.26
C HIS A 105 -1.72 -22.40 4.39
N LEU A 106 -1.21 -21.57 3.48
CA LEU A 106 -1.51 -20.14 3.43
C LEU A 106 -3.01 -19.87 3.28
N GLY A 107 -3.73 -20.68 2.49
CA GLY A 107 -5.18 -20.59 2.30
C GLY A 107 -6.01 -20.92 3.53
N GLU A 108 -5.45 -21.62 4.52
CA GLU A 108 -6.14 -21.95 5.78
C GLU A 108 -6.15 -20.78 6.77
N PHE A 109 -5.31 -19.75 6.57
CA PHE A 109 -5.25 -18.62 7.48
C PHE A 109 -6.55 -17.80 7.42
N PRO A 110 -7.17 -17.47 8.58
CA PRO A 110 -8.42 -16.72 8.62
C PRO A 110 -8.26 -15.25 8.22
N THR A 111 -7.02 -14.76 8.17
CA THR A 111 -6.73 -13.36 7.87
C THR A 111 -5.55 -13.26 6.93
N THR A 112 -5.60 -12.28 6.02
CA THR A 112 -4.47 -11.93 5.16
C THR A 112 -3.23 -11.58 5.97
N GLU A 113 -3.38 -10.97 7.15
CA GLU A 113 -2.25 -10.68 8.04
C GLU A 113 -1.57 -11.97 8.55
N GLY A 114 -2.36 -13.00 8.89
CA GLY A 114 -1.83 -14.30 9.28
C GLY A 114 -0.98 -14.93 8.16
N ALA A 115 -1.55 -15.03 6.96
CA ALA A 115 -0.83 -15.52 5.79
C ALA A 115 0.41 -14.68 5.44
N THR A 116 0.33 -13.35 5.63
CA THR A 116 1.49 -12.45 5.43
C THR A 116 2.60 -12.76 6.42
N LYS A 117 2.28 -13.00 7.70
CA LYS A 117 3.28 -13.37 8.70
C LYS A 117 3.94 -14.71 8.35
N GLU A 118 3.17 -15.67 7.85
CA GLU A 118 3.72 -16.94 7.38
C GLU A 118 4.70 -16.74 6.21
N LEU A 119 4.33 -15.96 5.19
CA LEU A 119 5.23 -15.59 4.09
C LEU A 119 6.53 -14.96 4.57
N LEU A 120 6.46 -14.08 5.59
CA LEU A 120 7.67 -13.49 6.19
C LEU A 120 8.55 -14.54 6.89
N LEU A 121 7.95 -15.54 7.55
CA LEU A 121 8.67 -16.60 8.25
C LEU A 121 9.40 -17.54 7.28
N ILE A 122 8.77 -17.86 6.14
CA ILE A 122 9.34 -18.76 5.14
C ILE A 122 10.28 -18.07 4.14
N GLY A 123 10.53 -16.76 4.30
CA GLY A 123 11.49 -16.02 3.47
C GLY A 123 10.93 -15.46 2.16
N GLU A 124 9.61 -15.35 2.03
CA GLU A 124 8.93 -14.86 0.82
C GLU A 124 8.66 -13.35 0.86
N GLN A 125 9.59 -12.55 1.41
CA GLN A 125 9.39 -11.10 1.53
C GLN A 125 9.31 -10.42 0.15
N LYS A 126 10.03 -10.94 -0.85
CA LYS A 126 10.01 -10.43 -2.23
C LYS A 126 8.59 -10.42 -2.83
N LEU A 127 7.75 -11.40 -2.48
CA LEU A 127 6.36 -11.44 -2.90
C LEU A 127 5.56 -10.24 -2.36
N LEU A 128 5.81 -9.81 -1.13
CA LEU A 128 5.10 -8.69 -0.52
C LEU A 128 5.53 -7.35 -1.15
N HIS A 129 6.81 -7.19 -1.49
CA HIS A 129 7.29 -6.06 -2.29
C HIS A 129 6.65 -6.03 -3.68
N TYR A 130 6.54 -7.19 -4.32
CA TYR A 130 5.89 -7.33 -5.61
C TYR A 130 4.39 -6.97 -5.55
N LEU A 131 3.66 -7.37 -4.51
CA LEU A 131 2.27 -6.98 -4.31
C LEU A 131 2.09 -5.47 -4.10
N ALA A 132 3.02 -4.82 -3.40
CA ALA A 132 3.05 -3.36 -3.28
C ALA A 132 3.30 -2.68 -4.63
N TYR A 133 4.27 -3.18 -5.40
CA TYR A 133 4.52 -2.71 -6.77
C TYR A 133 3.27 -2.84 -7.65
N LEU A 134 2.59 -3.99 -7.63
CA LEU A 134 1.36 -4.17 -8.39
C LEU A 134 0.25 -3.19 -7.98
N ALA A 135 0.11 -2.88 -6.69
CA ALA A 135 -0.86 -1.89 -6.24
C ALA A 135 -0.57 -0.50 -6.83
N SER A 136 0.70 -0.10 -6.86
CA SER A 136 1.14 1.16 -7.46
C SER A 136 0.89 1.20 -8.96
N GLU A 137 1.27 0.15 -9.71
CA GLU A 137 1.05 0.04 -11.15
C GLU A 137 -0.43 0.15 -11.51
N ARG A 138 -1.29 -0.55 -10.74
CA ARG A 138 -2.74 -0.51 -10.93
C ARG A 138 -3.27 0.89 -10.65
N ALA A 139 -2.86 1.52 -9.56
CA ALA A 139 -3.30 2.88 -9.20
C ALA A 139 -2.82 3.93 -10.20
N GLN A 140 -1.58 3.81 -10.69
CA GLN A 140 -1.04 4.72 -11.68
C GLN A 140 -1.79 4.57 -13.02
N SER A 141 -2.06 3.33 -13.43
CA SER A 141 -2.87 3.04 -14.61
C SER A 141 -4.29 3.60 -14.48
N PHE A 142 -4.91 3.49 -13.30
CA PHE A 142 -6.24 4.03 -13.03
C PHE A 142 -6.33 5.54 -13.25
N THR A 143 -5.24 6.26 -12.97
CA THR A 143 -5.14 7.72 -13.17
C THR A 143 -4.52 8.10 -14.52
N TYR A 144 -4.40 7.16 -15.46
CA TYR A 144 -3.78 7.35 -16.77
C TYR A 144 -2.37 7.94 -16.71
N GLY A 145 -1.61 7.59 -15.67
CA GLY A 145 -0.23 8.06 -15.46
C GLY A 145 -0.11 9.53 -15.00
N SER A 146 -1.23 10.19 -14.66
CA SER A 146 -1.20 11.58 -14.19
C SER A 146 -0.55 11.77 -12.82
N LEU A 147 -0.43 10.69 -12.05
CA LEU A 147 0.25 10.63 -10.76
C LEU A 147 1.45 9.67 -10.80
N SER A 148 2.51 9.99 -10.06
CA SER A 148 3.48 8.99 -9.61
C SER A 148 2.99 8.37 -8.31
N ILE A 149 2.92 7.03 -8.24
CA ILE A 149 2.31 6.35 -7.10
C ILE A 149 3.28 5.30 -6.56
N GLY A 150 3.49 5.33 -5.25
CA GLY A 150 4.14 4.27 -4.49
C GLY A 150 3.19 3.64 -3.48
N THR A 151 3.48 2.42 -3.04
CA THR A 151 2.66 1.71 -2.06
C THR A 151 3.52 1.19 -0.91
N ILE A 152 3.02 1.35 0.33
CA ILE A 152 3.61 0.78 1.55
C ILE A 152 2.52 0.00 2.31
N MET A 153 2.68 -1.31 2.35
CA MET A 153 1.81 -2.24 3.08
C MET A 153 2.34 -2.52 4.48
N THR A 154 1.45 -2.53 5.47
CA THR A 154 1.79 -2.75 6.87
C THR A 154 0.96 -3.86 7.52
N LEU A 155 1.46 -4.41 8.63
CA LEU A 155 0.65 -5.20 9.58
C LEU A 155 -0.06 -4.26 10.57
N LEU A 156 -0.99 -4.79 11.39
CA LEU A 156 -1.71 -4.01 12.41
C LEU A 156 -0.79 -3.40 13.50
N ASN A 157 0.43 -3.87 13.68
CA ASN A 157 1.40 -3.29 14.62
C ASN A 157 2.19 -2.10 14.05
N GLY A 158 2.00 -1.77 12.76
CA GLY A 158 2.59 -0.61 12.09
C GLY A 158 3.91 -0.94 11.39
N GLN A 159 4.31 -2.21 11.43
CA GLN A 159 5.49 -2.72 10.73
C GLN A 159 5.23 -2.73 9.23
N PRO A 160 6.07 -2.04 8.43
CA PRO A 160 6.09 -2.20 6.98
C PRO A 160 6.52 -3.62 6.61
N VAL A 161 5.82 -4.22 5.66
CA VAL A 161 6.06 -5.61 5.21
C VAL A 161 6.18 -5.74 3.70
N GLY A 162 5.70 -4.75 2.94
CA GLY A 162 5.87 -4.68 1.50
C GLY A 162 5.87 -3.22 1.07
N TRP A 163 6.77 -2.87 0.16
CA TRP A 163 6.85 -1.56 -0.47
C TRP A 163 7.57 -1.70 -1.81
N ASP A 164 7.36 -0.72 -2.69
CA ASP A 164 8.03 -0.65 -3.99
C ASP A 164 9.09 0.45 -4.07
N LEU A 165 9.77 0.52 -5.21
CA LEU A 165 10.83 1.50 -5.45
C LEU A 165 10.31 2.93 -5.54
N GLU A 166 9.11 3.15 -6.10
CA GLU A 166 8.56 4.50 -6.19
C GLU A 166 8.17 5.04 -4.80
N ALA A 167 7.61 4.21 -3.91
CA ALA A 167 7.39 4.62 -2.52
C ALA A 167 8.70 4.99 -1.82
N ARG A 168 9.74 4.18 -2.00
CA ARG A 168 11.08 4.47 -1.46
C ARG A 168 11.61 5.82 -1.93
N LYS A 169 11.60 6.03 -3.24
CA LYS A 169 12.03 7.28 -3.87
C LYS A 169 11.23 8.47 -3.34
N ILE A 170 9.90 8.38 -3.26
CA ILE A 170 9.07 9.48 -2.74
C ILE A 170 9.41 9.79 -1.29
N VAL A 171 9.55 8.78 -0.42
CA VAL A 171 9.92 8.98 0.99
C VAL A 171 11.28 9.68 1.10
N GLU A 172 12.27 9.25 0.32
CA GLU A 172 13.62 9.83 0.29
C GLU A 172 13.62 11.27 -0.25
N GLU A 173 12.92 11.55 -1.35
CA GLU A 173 12.80 12.90 -1.95
C GLU A 173 12.13 13.91 -1.01
N GLN A 174 11.16 13.46 -0.20
CA GLN A 174 10.48 14.31 0.77
C GLN A 174 11.25 14.46 2.09
N GLY A 175 12.36 13.74 2.28
CA GLY A 175 13.09 13.71 3.55
C GLY A 175 12.30 13.06 4.70
N TRP A 176 11.32 12.21 4.38
CA TRP A 176 10.56 11.43 5.36
C TRP A 176 11.39 10.24 5.85
N VAL A 177 11.02 9.67 6.99
CA VAL A 177 11.82 8.64 7.68
C VAL A 177 11.26 7.24 7.39
N TRP A 178 12.13 6.25 7.25
CA TRP A 178 11.72 4.84 7.28
C TRP A 178 11.75 4.31 8.70
N SER A 179 10.62 3.78 9.17
CA SER A 179 10.50 3.23 10.52
C SER A 179 11.33 1.96 10.79
N VAL A 180 11.71 1.27 9.71
CA VAL A 180 12.66 0.17 9.67
C VAL A 180 13.48 0.41 8.41
N GLU A 181 14.80 0.47 8.53
CA GLU A 181 15.68 0.69 7.37
C GLU A 181 15.43 -0.45 6.36
N PRO A 182 14.94 -0.16 5.14
CA PRO A 182 14.59 -1.19 4.19
C PRO A 182 15.86 -1.92 3.77
N LYS A 183 16.03 -3.19 4.21
CA LYS A 183 17.14 -4.03 3.75
C LYS A 183 17.05 -4.17 2.23
N LEU A 184 18.14 -3.87 1.54
CA LEU A 184 18.27 -3.99 0.09
C LEU A 184 18.18 -5.47 -0.30
N GLU A 185 16.99 -5.92 -0.66
CA GLU A 185 16.83 -7.16 -1.43
C GLU A 185 15.94 -6.87 -2.64
N LEU A 186 16.60 -6.43 -3.73
CA LEU A 186 16.10 -6.55 -5.09
C LEU A 186 16.35 -8.00 -5.56
#